data_AF-A0A975GI31-F1
#
_entry.id   AF-A0A975GI31-F1
#
_cell.length_a   1.000
_cell.length_b   1.000
_cell.length_c   1.000
_cell.angle_alpha   90.00
_cell.angle_beta   90.00
_cell.angle_gamma   90.00
#
_symmetry.space_group_name_H-M   'P 1'
#
loop_
_entity.id
_entity.type
_entity.pdbx_description
1 polymer ?
#
loop_
_entity_poly.entity_id
_entity_poly.type
_entity_poly.pdbx_seq_one_letter_code
_entity_poly.pdbx_strand_id
1 'polypeptide(L)'
;MKTEISSPEPGFEEIRIIIFNIMDIWFGIDMDQISGILQPDNNKDRNYDFFWFHEKLLFRKKNIKYKSPMMLLLKAGKFSTGVLIDQPDDINVPIPVNTIYPLPYLIEISAKNSPLWGVAIIDKKIVLLVDADRLAAGKTISLE
;
A
#
# COMPACT_ATOMS: atom_id res chain seq x y z
N MET A 1 11.33 -17.49 48.29
CA MET A 1 10.58 -17.36 47.02
C MET A 1 11.50 -16.70 46.01
N LYS A 2 11.94 -17.43 44.99
CA LYS A 2 12.67 -16.85 43.85
C LYS A 2 11.61 -16.40 42.86
N THR A 3 11.51 -15.11 42.63
CA THR A 3 10.67 -14.55 41.57
C THR A 3 11.41 -14.80 40.26
N GLU A 4 10.92 -15.76 39.48
CA GLU A 4 11.35 -15.92 38.09
C GLU A 4 10.94 -14.66 37.33
N ILE A 5 11.93 -13.90 36.88
CA ILE A 5 11.75 -12.82 35.94
C ILE A 5 11.49 -13.50 34.60
N SER A 6 10.23 -13.58 34.19
CA SER A 6 9.89 -13.97 32.82
C SER A 6 10.48 -12.92 31.89
N SER A 7 11.53 -13.29 31.16
CA SER A 7 12.03 -12.51 30.03
C SER A 7 10.85 -12.13 29.14
N PRO A 8 10.72 -10.88 28.67
CA PRO A 8 9.73 -10.57 27.65
C PRO A 8 10.04 -11.46 26.44
N GLU A 9 9.06 -12.26 26.00
CA GLU A 9 9.18 -12.95 24.73
C GLU A 9 9.55 -11.91 23.66
N PRO A 10 10.46 -12.22 22.72
CA PRO A 10 10.81 -11.29 21.66
C PRO A 10 9.52 -10.96 20.91
N GLY A 11 8.98 -9.76 21.16
CA GLY A 11 7.79 -9.28 20.48
C GLY A 11 8.07 -9.34 18.98
N PHE A 12 7.27 -10.11 18.25
CA PHE A 12 7.36 -10.12 16.82
C PHE A 12 7.00 -8.70 16.34
N GLU A 13 7.99 -7.93 15.90
CA GLU A 13 8.03 -7.56 14.50
C GLU A 13 6.68 -7.31 13.80
N GLU A 14 5.89 -6.26 14.08
CA GLU A 14 4.58 -6.06 13.44
C GLU A 14 4.53 -4.72 12.68
N ILE A 15 3.99 -4.76 11.46
CA ILE A 15 3.62 -3.53 10.72
C ILE A 15 2.10 -3.43 10.60
N ARG A 16 1.57 -2.21 10.53
CA ARG A 16 0.13 -1.94 10.44
C ARG A 16 -0.18 -1.42 9.05
N ILE A 17 -1.05 -2.10 8.33
CA ILE A 17 -1.36 -1.76 6.94
C ILE A 17 -2.79 -1.27 6.75
N ILE A 18 -2.99 -0.49 5.69
CA ILE A 18 -4.29 -0.29 5.06
C ILE A 18 -4.44 -1.26 3.89
N ILE A 19 -5.60 -1.91 3.79
CA ILE A 19 -5.92 -2.83 2.70
C ILE A 19 -6.99 -2.20 1.81
N PHE A 20 -6.75 -2.22 0.51
CA PHE A 20 -7.73 -1.79 -0.49
C PHE A 20 -7.66 -2.71 -1.70
N ASN A 21 -8.73 -2.68 -2.50
CA ASN A 21 -8.87 -3.52 -3.68
C ASN A 21 -8.90 -2.67 -4.95
N ILE A 22 -8.16 -3.11 -5.98
CA ILE A 22 -8.30 -2.60 -7.34
C ILE A 22 -8.39 -3.79 -8.28
N MET A 23 -9.52 -3.92 -8.97
CA MET A 23 -9.79 -5.01 -9.93
C MET A 23 -9.60 -6.41 -9.34
N ASP A 24 -10.14 -6.67 -8.16
CA ASP A 24 -10.03 -7.96 -7.46
C ASP A 24 -8.60 -8.33 -7.02
N ILE A 25 -7.68 -7.35 -7.02
CA ILE A 25 -6.34 -7.49 -6.46
C ILE A 25 -6.25 -6.65 -5.20
N TRP A 26 -5.82 -7.27 -4.09
CA TRP A 26 -5.64 -6.60 -2.81
C TRP A 26 -4.22 -6.06 -2.65
N PHE A 27 -4.15 -4.84 -2.15
CA PHE A 27 -2.91 -4.14 -1.89
C PHE A 27 -2.84 -3.71 -0.44
N GLY A 28 -1.63 -3.71 0.11
CA GLY A 28 -1.32 -3.23 1.46
C GLY A 28 -0.31 -2.09 1.39
N ILE A 29 -0.59 -0.98 2.08
CA ILE A 29 0.40 0.09 2.33
C ILE A 29 0.59 0.21 3.84
N ASP A 30 1.84 0.32 4.29
CA ASP A 30 2.15 0.59 5.68
C ASP A 30 1.57 1.95 6.12
N MET A 31 0.82 1.96 7.21
CA MET A 31 0.24 3.16 7.79
C MET A 31 1.30 4.14 8.26
N ASP A 32 2.50 3.68 8.62
CA ASP A 32 3.59 4.57 8.97
C ASP A 32 4.07 5.39 7.76
N GLN A 33 3.81 4.94 6.53
CA GLN A 33 4.06 5.69 5.30
C GLN A 33 2.88 6.61 4.89
N ILE A 34 1.79 6.63 5.65
CA ILE A 34 0.58 7.44 5.37
C ILE A 34 0.44 8.55 6.41
N SER A 35 0.27 9.79 5.95
CA SER A 35 0.04 10.98 6.78
C SER A 35 -1.43 11.32 6.97
N GLY A 36 -2.32 10.82 6.11
CA GLY A 36 -3.76 11.04 6.22
C GLY A 36 -4.56 10.34 5.14
N ILE A 37 -5.87 10.26 5.36
CA ILE A 37 -6.86 9.74 4.41
C ILE A 37 -7.90 10.84 4.22
N LEU A 38 -8.15 11.23 2.97
CA LEU A 38 -9.09 12.28 2.61
C LEU A 38 -10.09 11.75 1.58
N GLN A 39 -11.29 12.31 1.60
CA GLN A 39 -12.14 12.23 0.42
C GLN A 39 -11.56 13.14 -0.67
N PRO A 40 -11.62 12.74 -1.95
CA PRO A 40 -11.26 13.64 -3.05
C PRO A 40 -12.25 14.80 -3.02
N ASP A 41 -11.83 15.93 -2.47
CA ASP A 41 -12.65 17.13 -2.44
C ASP A 41 -12.71 17.72 -3.86
N ASN A 42 -13.90 18.15 -4.29
CA ASN A 42 -14.05 18.83 -5.58
C ASN A 42 -13.45 20.25 -5.55
N ASN A 43 -13.09 20.74 -4.37
CA ASN A 43 -12.51 22.06 -4.15
C ASN A 43 -10.99 22.02 -4.29
N LYS A 44 -10.49 22.72 -5.32
CA LYS A 44 -9.10 22.84 -5.76
C LYS A 44 -8.15 23.54 -4.75
N ASP A 45 -8.56 23.73 -3.50
CA ASP A 45 -7.85 24.57 -2.53
C ASP A 45 -6.67 23.87 -1.84
N ARG A 46 -6.35 22.62 -2.23
CA ARG A 46 -5.13 21.94 -1.79
C ARG A 46 -4.27 21.57 -2.99
N ASN A 47 -3.14 22.26 -3.15
CA ASN A 47 -2.08 21.96 -4.13
C ASN A 47 -1.33 20.67 -3.74
N TYR A 48 -2.02 19.53 -3.71
CA TYR A 48 -1.33 18.24 -3.66
C TYR A 48 -1.14 17.74 -5.08
N ASP A 49 0.09 17.39 -5.44
CA ASP A 49 0.30 16.51 -6.57
C ASP A 49 -0.33 15.16 -6.22
N PHE A 50 -1.18 14.65 -7.11
CA PHE A 50 -1.78 13.34 -6.93
C PHE A 50 -1.79 12.52 -8.21
N PHE A 51 -1.85 11.21 -8.05
CA PHE A 51 -1.97 10.24 -9.15
C PHE A 51 -2.92 9.12 -8.76
N TRP A 52 -3.47 8.43 -9.75
CA TRP A 52 -4.24 7.22 -9.49
C TRP A 52 -3.30 6.04 -9.24
N PHE A 53 -3.57 5.25 -8.21
CA PHE A 53 -2.70 4.13 -7.82
C PHE A 53 -2.37 3.22 -9.01
N HIS A 54 -3.34 2.97 -9.89
CA HIS A 54 -3.14 2.11 -11.04
C HIS A 54 -2.20 2.66 -12.11
N GLU A 55 -1.95 3.96 -12.16
CA GLU A 55 -1.06 4.59 -13.15
C GLU A 55 0.42 4.28 -12.88
N LYS A 56 0.75 3.87 -11.65
CA LYS A 56 2.12 3.49 -11.22
C LYS A 56 2.34 1.99 -11.22
N LEU A 57 1.31 1.20 -11.54
CA LEU A 57 1.39 -0.25 -11.62
C LEU A 57 1.12 -0.71 -13.05
N LEU A 58 1.69 -1.86 -13.41
CA LEU A 58 1.51 -2.46 -14.73
C LEU A 58 0.13 -3.14 -14.85
N PHE A 59 -0.94 -2.36 -14.75
CA PHE A 59 -2.27 -2.84 -15.09
C PHE A 59 -2.44 -2.80 -16.61
N ARG A 60 -2.32 -3.95 -17.28
CA ARG A 60 -2.50 -4.07 -18.75
C ARG A 60 -3.91 -3.71 -19.26
N LYS A 61 -4.87 -3.33 -18.40
CA LYS A 61 -6.28 -3.08 -18.77
C LYS A 61 -6.59 -1.57 -18.75
N LYS A 62 -7.16 -1.07 -19.85
CA LYS A 62 -7.43 0.37 -20.10
C LYS A 62 -8.72 0.93 -19.45
N ASN A 63 -9.39 0.22 -18.54
CA ASN A 63 -10.63 0.74 -17.94
C ASN A 63 -10.78 0.32 -16.46
N ILE A 64 -10.08 1.05 -15.59
CA ILE A 64 -10.15 0.85 -14.14
C ILE A 64 -11.26 1.73 -13.59
N LYS A 65 -12.22 1.10 -12.92
CA LYS A 65 -13.35 1.78 -12.29
C LYS A 65 -13.19 1.71 -10.78
N TYR A 66 -13.13 2.88 -10.16
CA TYR A 66 -13.16 3.05 -8.72
C TYR A 66 -14.62 3.25 -8.29
N LYS A 67 -15.06 2.55 -7.25
CA LYS A 67 -16.44 2.64 -6.75
C LYS A 67 -16.63 3.86 -5.86
N SER A 68 -15.70 4.09 -4.95
CA SER A 68 -15.74 5.16 -3.94
C SER A 68 -14.31 5.66 -3.71
N PRO A 69 -13.76 6.51 -4.61
CA PRO A 69 -12.37 6.91 -4.55
C PRO A 69 -12.02 7.61 -3.23
N MET A 70 -10.86 7.27 -2.67
CA MET A 70 -10.26 7.94 -1.52
C MET A 70 -8.82 8.34 -1.82
N MET A 71 -8.34 9.41 -1.19
CA MET A 71 -6.96 9.88 -1.32
C MET A 71 -6.16 9.51 -0.07
N LEU A 72 -5.11 8.73 -0.24
CA LEU A 72 -4.09 8.54 0.79
C LEU A 72 -2.99 9.59 0.60
N LEU A 73 -2.66 10.34 1.65
CA LEU A 73 -1.54 11.26 1.64
C LEU A 73 -0.28 10.53 2.09
N LEU A 74 0.68 10.33 1.19
CA LEU A 74 1.91 9.61 1.46
C LEU A 74 2.94 10.51 2.17
N LYS A 75 3.72 9.95 3.10
CA LYS A 75 4.87 10.60 3.76
C LYS A 75 6.15 10.54 2.91
N ALA A 76 6.03 10.49 1.59
CA ALA A 76 7.16 10.30 0.69
C ALA A 76 7.80 11.65 0.31
N GLY A 77 9.07 11.87 0.68
CA GLY A 77 9.87 13.02 0.25
C GLY A 77 9.52 14.35 0.94
N LYS A 78 9.76 15.48 0.24
CA LYS A 78 9.58 16.85 0.78
C LYS A 78 8.14 17.39 0.67
N PHE A 79 7.32 16.81 -0.20
CA PHE A 79 5.94 17.24 -0.45
C PHE A 79 5.00 16.05 -0.21
N SER A 80 3.87 16.28 0.44
CA SER A 80 2.85 15.24 0.59
C SER A 80 2.20 14.96 -0.76
N THR A 81 2.47 13.79 -1.32
CA THR A 81 1.85 13.31 -2.56
C THR A 81 0.59 12.52 -2.24
N GLY A 82 -0.51 12.84 -2.92
CA GLY A 82 -1.75 12.08 -2.83
C GLY A 82 -1.74 10.87 -3.76
N VAL A 83 -2.18 9.71 -3.30
CA VAL A 83 -2.53 8.58 -4.17
C VAL A 83 -4.02 8.30 -4.07
N LEU A 84 -4.68 8.28 -5.22
CA LEU A 84 -6.10 7.90 -5.32
C LEU A 84 -6.22 6.38 -5.40
N ILE A 85 -6.90 5.81 -4.41
CA ILE A 85 -7.28 4.40 -4.30
C ILE A 85 -8.80 4.28 -4.32
N ASP A 86 -9.32 3.04 -4.37
CA ASP A 86 -10.73 2.82 -4.00
C ASP A 86 -10.85 2.85 -2.48
N GLN A 87 -12.07 2.88 -1.97
CA GLN A 87 -12.30 2.84 -0.54
C GLN A 87 -11.56 1.63 0.10
N PRO A 88 -10.86 1.82 1.23
CA PRO A 88 -10.23 0.73 1.95
C PRO A 88 -11.24 -0.36 2.32
N ASP A 89 -10.84 -1.61 2.13
CA ASP A 89 -11.55 -2.77 2.65
C ASP A 89 -11.37 -2.83 4.17
N ASP A 90 -10.11 -2.67 4.62
CA ASP A 90 -9.71 -2.74 6.02
C ASP A 90 -8.63 -1.70 6.33
N ILE A 91 -8.64 -1.15 7.55
CA ILE A 91 -7.66 -0.16 8.02
C ILE A 91 -7.04 -0.68 9.33
N ASN A 92 -5.76 -0.41 9.53
CA ASN A 92 -5.04 -0.78 10.77
C ASN A 92 -4.92 -2.29 11.00
N VAL A 93 -4.73 -3.04 9.91
CA VAL A 93 -4.54 -4.49 9.96
C VAL A 93 -3.11 -4.80 10.41
N PRO A 94 -2.91 -5.45 11.56
CA PRO A 94 -1.58 -5.86 12.00
C PRO A 94 -1.11 -7.06 11.17
N ILE A 95 0.14 -7.03 10.72
CA ILE A 95 0.79 -8.16 10.07
C ILE A 95 2.17 -8.42 10.71
N PRO A 96 2.41 -9.65 11.21
CA PRO A 96 3.74 -10.04 11.66
C PRO A 96 4.71 -10.07 10.48
N VAL A 97 5.87 -9.42 10.61
CA VAL A 97 6.88 -9.29 9.55
C VAL A 97 7.36 -10.67 9.07
N ASN A 98 7.43 -11.66 9.97
CA ASN A 98 7.80 -13.04 9.62
C ASN A 98 6.77 -13.79 8.76
N THR A 99 5.58 -13.21 8.53
CA THR A 99 4.55 -13.75 7.63
C THR A 99 4.57 -13.08 6.25
N ILE A 100 5.49 -12.14 6.03
CA ILE A 100 5.67 -11.47 4.76
C ILE A 100 6.62 -12.28 3.89
N TYR A 101 6.15 -12.66 2.71
CA TYR A 101 6.89 -13.42 1.72
C TYR A 101 7.45 -12.50 0.64
N PRO A 102 8.58 -12.85 0.01
CA PRO A 102 9.04 -12.15 -1.18
C PRO A 102 8.00 -12.26 -2.30
N LEU A 103 8.06 -11.31 -3.25
CA LEU A 103 7.20 -11.37 -4.43
C LEU A 103 7.42 -12.66 -5.21
N PRO A 104 6.34 -13.34 -5.66
CA PRO A 104 6.47 -14.48 -6.56
C PRO A 104 7.25 -14.10 -7.83
N TYR A 105 8.15 -14.97 -8.26
CA TYR A 105 9.04 -14.76 -9.41
C TYR A 105 8.31 -14.36 -10.71
N LEU A 106 7.06 -14.83 -10.88
CA LEU A 106 6.18 -14.47 -12.00
C LEU A 106 5.81 -12.97 -12.02
N ILE A 107 5.70 -12.34 -10.86
CA ILE A 107 5.42 -10.91 -10.71
C ILE A 107 6.73 -10.13 -10.88
N GLU A 108 7.83 -10.64 -10.32
CA GLU A 108 9.16 -10.02 -10.30
C GLU A 108 9.67 -9.61 -11.70
N ILE A 109 9.45 -10.45 -12.72
CA ILE A 109 9.89 -10.20 -14.11
C ILE A 109 9.21 -8.96 -14.70
N SER A 110 7.95 -8.71 -14.36
CA SER A 110 7.23 -7.48 -14.74
C SER A 110 7.48 -6.34 -13.76
N ALA A 111 7.86 -6.64 -12.53
CA ALA A 111 7.91 -5.72 -11.41
C ALA A 111 9.26 -5.04 -11.17
N LYS A 112 10.21 -5.11 -12.11
CA LYS A 112 11.57 -4.55 -11.94
C LYS A 112 11.59 -3.05 -11.58
N ASN A 113 10.54 -2.31 -11.94
CA ASN A 113 10.29 -0.91 -11.55
C ASN A 113 8.98 -0.72 -10.76
N SER A 114 8.41 -1.80 -10.24
CA SER A 114 7.15 -1.78 -9.50
C SER A 114 7.38 -1.36 -8.05
N PRO A 115 6.47 -0.57 -7.45
CA PRO A 115 6.53 -0.24 -6.03
C PRO A 115 6.21 -1.43 -5.12
N LEU A 116 5.94 -2.62 -5.65
CA LEU A 116 5.70 -3.81 -4.85
C LEU A 116 7.02 -4.33 -4.23
N TRP A 117 6.94 -4.82 -2.99
CA TRP A 117 8.11 -5.36 -2.28
C TRP A 117 7.86 -6.70 -1.57
N GLY A 118 6.60 -7.06 -1.30
CA GLY A 118 6.29 -8.31 -0.60
C GLY A 118 4.85 -8.76 -0.79
N VAL A 119 4.53 -9.89 -0.17
CA VAL A 119 3.19 -10.48 -0.17
C VAL A 119 2.85 -10.97 1.23
N ALA A 120 1.63 -10.71 1.68
CA ALA A 120 1.04 -11.31 2.89
C ALA A 120 -0.22 -12.11 2.53
N ILE A 121 -0.53 -13.14 3.32
CA ILE A 121 -1.81 -13.86 3.23
C ILE A 121 -2.65 -13.45 4.43
N ILE A 122 -3.75 -12.74 4.17
CA ILE A 122 -4.64 -12.18 5.20
C ILE A 122 -6.06 -12.63 4.87
N ASP A 123 -6.72 -13.34 5.79
CA ASP A 123 -8.08 -13.87 5.59
C ASP A 123 -8.26 -14.61 4.25
N LYS A 124 -7.27 -15.44 3.89
CA LYS A 124 -7.20 -16.20 2.63
C LYS A 124 -7.10 -15.33 1.36
N LYS A 125 -6.89 -14.03 1.50
CA LYS A 125 -6.59 -13.10 0.40
C LYS A 125 -5.07 -12.96 0.25
N ILE A 126 -4.61 -12.91 -0.99
CA ILE A 126 -3.23 -12.53 -1.32
C ILE A 126 -3.19 -11.01 -1.35
N VAL A 127 -2.42 -10.40 -0.45
CA VAL A 127 -2.24 -8.96 -0.35
C VAL A 127 -0.84 -8.59 -0.81
N LEU A 128 -0.74 -7.80 -1.87
CA LEU A 128 0.52 -7.30 -2.40
C LEU A 128 0.95 -6.07 -1.61
N LEU A 129 2.11 -6.12 -0.98
CA LEU A 129 2.64 -5.03 -0.18
C LEU A 129 3.36 -4.02 -1.07
N VAL A 130 3.00 -2.75 -0.87
CA VAL A 130 3.45 -1.60 -1.66
C VAL A 130 4.38 -0.75 -0.81
N ASP A 131 5.45 -0.27 -1.42
CA ASP A 131 6.40 0.67 -0.86
C ASP A 131 5.95 2.06 -1.32
N ALA A 132 5.47 2.87 -0.37
CA ALA A 132 4.94 4.19 -0.67
C ALA A 132 5.99 5.16 -1.24
N ASP A 133 7.25 5.03 -0.83
CA ASP A 133 8.34 5.88 -1.32
C ASP A 133 8.64 5.57 -2.79
N ARG A 134 8.73 4.27 -3.13
CA ARG A 134 8.89 3.83 -4.52
C ARG A 134 7.66 4.15 -5.36
N LEU A 135 6.47 4.08 -4.79
CA LEU A 135 5.21 4.44 -5.46
C LEU A 135 5.18 5.93 -5.83
N ALA A 136 5.54 6.80 -4.89
CA ALA A 136 5.60 8.25 -5.11
C ALA A 136 6.71 8.66 -6.08
N ALA A 137 7.87 8.00 -6.01
CA ALA A 137 9.00 8.26 -6.92
C ALA A 137 8.79 7.66 -8.33
N GLY A 138 7.88 6.71 -8.49
CA GLY A 138 7.64 5.99 -9.74
C GLY A 138 7.19 6.92 -10.87
N LYS A 139 7.64 6.64 -12.11
CA LYS A 139 7.09 7.32 -13.29
C LYS A 139 5.70 6.77 -13.62
N THR A 140 4.83 7.63 -14.14
CA THR A 140 3.53 7.19 -14.67
C THR A 140 3.77 6.30 -15.88
N ILE A 141 3.17 5.11 -15.88
CA ILE A 141 3.32 4.15 -16.97
C ILE A 141 2.20 4.41 -17.98
N SER A 142 2.52 5.11 -19.06
CA SER A 142 1.61 5.26 -20.21
C SER A 142 1.62 3.98 -21.04
N LEU A 143 0.48 3.29 -21.12
CA LEU A 143 0.28 2.18 -22.04
C LEU A 143 -0.21 2.75 -23.38
N GLU A 144 0.70 2.99 -24.31
CA GLU A 144 0.36 3.20 -25.72
C GLU A 144 -0.42 1.99 -26.27
#